data_AF-A0A0F7KFU4-F1
#
_entry.id   AF-A0A0F7KFU4-F1
#
_cell.length_a   1.000
_cell.length_b   1.000
_cell.length_c   1.000
_cell.angle_alpha   90.00
_cell.angle_beta   90.00
_cell.angle_gamma   90.00
#
_symmetry.space_group_name_H-M   'P 1'
#
loop_
_entity.id
_entity.type
_entity.pdbx_description
1 polymer ?
#
loop_
_entity_poly.entity_id
_entity_poly.type
_entity_poly.pdbx_seq_one_letter_code
_entity_poly.pdbx_strand_id
1 'polypeptide(L)'
;MAIEKKIWFVLTYLLGLAVCPQAYAQAGSSETRGELLYFTHCINCHNTKIHWREKKIATDWRALKAEVARWQSNMHLGWNEDEIKEVTHYLNAVYYHFPVTEHEDLTESDQIHPALSR
;
A
#
# COMPACT_ATOMS: atom_id res chain seq x y z
N MET A 1 -37.79 -49.98 -29.09
CA MET A 1 -38.05 -49.33 -27.79
C MET A 1 -36.82 -49.40 -26.85
N ALA A 2 -35.64 -49.00 -27.32
CA ALA A 2 -34.39 -49.09 -26.53
C ALA A 2 -33.40 -47.95 -26.79
N ILE A 3 -33.80 -46.91 -27.53
CA ILE A 3 -32.94 -45.78 -27.90
C ILE A 3 -33.27 -44.53 -27.06
N GLU A 4 -34.55 -44.34 -26.70
CA GLU A 4 -35.00 -43.14 -25.97
C GLU A 4 -34.54 -43.10 -24.51
N LYS A 5 -34.29 -44.25 -23.88
CA LYS A 5 -33.83 -44.29 -22.47
C LYS A 5 -32.36 -43.88 -22.31
N LYS A 6 -31.52 -43.96 -23.34
CA LYS A 6 -30.11 -43.56 -23.25
C LYS A 6 -29.89 -42.05 -23.33
N ILE A 7 -30.78 -41.34 -24.01
CA ILE A 7 -30.69 -39.88 -24.18
C ILE A 7 -30.94 -39.17 -22.83
N TRP A 8 -31.84 -39.70 -22.01
CA TRP A 8 -32.13 -39.15 -20.68
C TRP A 8 -30.97 -39.30 -19.69
N PHE A 9 -30.14 -40.36 -19.79
CA PHE A 9 -28.98 -40.53 -18.91
C PHE A 9 -27.80 -39.63 -19.29
N VAL A 10 -27.67 -39.25 -20.56
CA VAL A 10 -26.59 -38.35 -21.01
C VAL A 10 -26.90 -36.89 -20.65
N LEU A 11 -28.17 -36.47 -20.72
CA LEU A 11 -28.58 -35.10 -20.38
C LEU A 11 -28.47 -34.79 -18.89
N THR A 12 -28.62 -35.78 -18.01
CA THR A 12 -28.39 -35.60 -16.56
C THR A 12 -26.91 -35.56 -16.18
N TYR A 13 -25.99 -36.05 -17.03
CA TYR A 13 -24.56 -36.10 -16.71
C TYR A 13 -23.81 -34.81 -17.07
N LEU A 14 -24.39 -33.96 -17.93
CA LEU A 14 -23.79 -32.69 -18.35
C LEU A 14 -24.13 -31.49 -17.44
N LEU A 15 -25.00 -31.68 -16.45
CA LEU A 15 -25.47 -30.61 -15.56
C LEU A 15 -24.76 -30.62 -14.18
N GLY A 16 -23.54 -31.15 -14.10
CA GLY A 16 -22.86 -31.39 -12.82
C GLY A 16 -21.45 -30.80 -12.67
N LEU A 17 -20.91 -30.06 -13.64
CA LEU A 17 -19.51 -29.61 -13.63
C LEU A 17 -19.35 -28.12 -13.94
N ALA A 18 -20.05 -27.27 -13.19
CA ALA A 18 -19.75 -25.83 -13.18
C ALA A 18 -19.97 -25.25 -11.79
N VAL A 19 -19.32 -25.82 -10.78
CA VAL A 19 -19.06 -25.10 -9.54
C VAL A 19 -17.56 -24.82 -9.51
N CYS A 20 -17.15 -23.73 -10.16
CA CYS A 20 -15.87 -23.12 -9.85
C CYS A 20 -15.97 -22.64 -8.39
N PRO A 21 -15.16 -23.13 -7.45
CA PRO A 21 -15.04 -22.45 -6.18
C PRO A 21 -14.53 -21.04 -6.50
N GLN A 22 -15.35 -20.02 -6.21
CA GLN A 22 -14.85 -18.66 -6.17
C GLN A 22 -13.76 -18.64 -5.10
N ALA A 23 -12.51 -18.54 -5.54
CA ALA A 23 -11.43 -18.16 -4.65
C ALA A 23 -11.75 -16.74 -4.17
N TYR A 24 -12.38 -16.63 -3.01
CA TYR A 24 -12.39 -15.39 -2.26
C TYR A 24 -10.93 -15.11 -1.93
N ALA A 25 -10.31 -14.20 -2.66
CA ALA A 25 -9.11 -13.55 -2.16
C ALA A 25 -9.48 -12.99 -0.78
N GLN A 26 -9.02 -13.66 0.27
CA GLN A 26 -9.01 -13.06 1.58
C GLN A 26 -8.14 -11.84 1.42
N ALA A 27 -8.74 -10.65 1.43
CA ALA A 27 -8.02 -9.43 1.71
C ALA A 27 -7.45 -9.62 3.12
N GLY A 28 -6.28 -10.27 3.21
CA GLY A 28 -5.40 -10.10 4.35
C GLY A 28 -5.25 -8.59 4.52
N SER A 29 -5.34 -8.13 5.78
CA SER A 29 -5.23 -6.73 6.20
C SER A 29 -4.84 -5.81 5.05
N SER A 30 -5.81 -5.09 4.45
CA SER A 30 -5.58 -4.27 3.25
C SER A 30 -4.28 -3.49 3.43
N GLU A 31 -3.20 -3.92 2.77
CA GLU A 31 -1.89 -3.27 2.88
C GLU A 31 -2.10 -1.80 2.53
N THR A 32 -1.59 -0.91 3.37
CA THR A 32 -1.70 0.53 3.08
C THR A 32 -0.80 0.87 1.90
N ARG A 33 -1.12 1.91 1.11
CA ARG A 33 -0.23 2.30 0.00
C ARG A 33 1.19 2.61 0.49
N GLY A 34 1.31 3.25 1.65
CA GLY A 34 2.60 3.52 2.30
C GLY A 34 3.38 2.27 2.70
N GLU A 35 2.70 1.22 3.16
CA GLU A 35 3.30 -0.09 3.45
C GLU A 35 3.89 -0.72 2.19
N LEU A 36 3.11 -0.78 1.11
CA LEU A 36 3.56 -1.35 -0.16
C LEU A 36 4.76 -0.60 -0.75
N LEU A 37 4.71 0.73 -0.73
CA LEU A 37 5.81 1.59 -1.19
C LEU A 37 7.08 1.35 -0.36
N TYR A 38 6.95 1.26 0.97
CA TYR A 38 8.06 0.93 1.86
C TYR A 38 8.68 -0.43 1.53
N PHE A 39 7.86 -1.48 1.44
CA PHE A 39 8.35 -2.85 1.20
C PHE A 39 9.02 -2.99 -0.17
N THR A 40 8.51 -2.29 -1.18
CA THR A 40 9.05 -2.38 -2.55
C THR A 40 10.37 -1.64 -2.70
N HIS A 41 10.53 -0.49 -2.02
CA HIS A 41 11.65 0.41 -2.30
C HIS A 41 12.63 0.56 -1.13
N CYS A 42 12.14 0.80 0.09
CA CYS A 42 12.99 1.21 1.20
C CYS A 42 13.85 0.07 1.75
N ILE A 43 13.38 -1.18 1.71
CA ILE A 43 14.11 -2.32 2.27
C ILE A 43 14.98 -3.10 1.26
N ASN A 44 15.05 -2.62 0.02
CA ASN A 44 15.85 -3.29 -1.02
C ASN A 44 17.36 -3.08 -0.82
N CYS A 45 17.77 -1.94 -0.25
CA CYS A 45 19.18 -1.62 -0.02
C CYS A 45 19.64 -1.90 1.43
N HIS A 46 18.72 -1.91 2.39
CA HIS A 46 19.01 -2.15 3.80
C HIS A 46 17.82 -2.84 4.49
N ASN A 47 18.07 -3.56 5.58
CA ASN A 47 16.98 -4.12 6.37
C ASN A 47 16.36 -3.08 7.33
N THR A 48 15.34 -3.51 8.05
CA THR A 48 14.52 -2.70 8.96
C THR A 48 15.31 -2.13 10.15
N LYS A 49 16.51 -2.63 10.47
CA LYS A 49 17.35 -2.15 11.59
C LYS A 49 17.67 -0.66 11.51
N ILE A 50 17.60 -0.06 10.32
CA ILE A 50 17.80 1.38 10.13
C ILE A 50 16.87 2.22 11.02
N HIS A 51 15.68 1.70 11.37
CA HIS A 51 14.66 2.43 12.11
C HIS A 51 14.90 2.48 13.64
N TRP A 52 15.65 1.54 14.22
CA TRP A 52 15.83 1.47 15.69
C TRP A 52 17.28 1.43 16.18
N ARG A 53 18.27 1.36 15.28
CA ARG A 53 19.69 1.43 15.68
C ARG A 53 20.02 2.75 16.41
N GLU A 54 21.09 2.74 17.22
CA GLU A 54 21.54 3.89 18.04
C GLU A 54 21.72 5.21 17.25
N LYS A 55 21.98 5.13 15.95
CA LYS A 55 22.20 6.28 15.07
C LYS A 55 21.00 6.58 14.14
N LYS A 56 19.76 6.40 14.61
CA LYS A 56 18.58 6.88 13.86
C LYS A 56 18.57 8.41 13.83
N ILE A 57 18.32 8.99 12.66
CA ILE A 57 18.41 10.45 12.43
C ILE A 57 17.09 11.15 12.78
N ALA A 58 15.96 10.53 12.44
CA ALA A 58 14.64 11.11 12.70
C ALA A 58 14.35 11.16 14.22
N THR A 59 14.08 12.36 14.71
CA THR A 59 13.78 12.65 16.13
C THR A 59 12.32 13.02 16.38
N ASP A 60 11.57 13.34 15.33
CA ASP A 60 10.17 13.72 15.36
C ASP A 60 9.49 13.43 14.00
N TRP A 61 8.19 13.69 13.92
CA TRP A 61 7.38 13.48 12.71
C TRP A 61 7.94 14.21 11.48
N ARG A 62 8.33 15.48 11.64
CA ARG A 62 8.83 16.31 10.54
C ARG A 62 10.18 15.80 10.04
N ALA A 63 11.08 15.42 10.95
CA ALA A 63 12.35 14.82 10.60
C ALA A 63 12.19 13.44 9.93
N LEU A 64 11.20 12.65 10.35
CA LEU A 64 10.88 11.39 9.68
C LEU A 64 10.41 11.62 8.24
N LYS A 65 9.46 12.54 8.03
CA LYS A 65 8.95 12.92 6.71
C LYS A 65 10.07 13.43 5.79
N ALA A 66 10.97 14.26 6.33
CA ALA A 66 12.13 14.77 5.61
C ALA A 66 13.10 13.65 5.19
N GLU A 67 13.33 12.65 6.04
CA GLU A 67 14.16 11.50 5.66
C GLU A 67 13.51 10.65 4.57
N VAL A 68 12.19 10.43 4.61
CA VAL A 68 11.47 9.74 3.52
C VAL A 68 11.60 10.51 2.21
N ALA A 69 11.36 11.83 2.23
CA ALA A 69 11.50 12.70 1.06
C ALA A 69 12.93 12.68 0.50
N ARG A 70 13.95 12.70 1.37
CA ARG A 70 15.36 12.64 0.98
C ARG A 70 15.70 11.30 0.31
N TRP A 71 15.28 10.18 0.88
CA TRP A 71 15.62 8.85 0.35
C TRP A 71 14.90 8.53 -0.94
N GLN A 72 13.61 8.87 -1.07
CA GLN A 72 12.90 8.68 -2.34
C GLN A 72 13.54 9.52 -3.46
N SER A 73 14.05 10.72 -3.14
CA SER A 73 14.77 11.56 -4.11
C SER A 73 16.11 10.95 -4.50
N ASN A 74 16.89 10.44 -3.55
CA ASN A 74 18.15 9.76 -3.82
C ASN A 74 17.97 8.52 -4.71
N MET A 75 16.83 7.86 -4.59
CA MET A 75 16.46 6.70 -5.40
C MET A 75 15.73 7.07 -6.70
N HIS A 76 15.48 8.36 -6.94
CA HIS A 76 14.77 8.89 -8.11
C HIS A 76 13.39 8.26 -8.32
N LEU A 77 12.63 8.03 -7.23
CA LEU A 77 11.33 7.35 -7.29
C LEU A 77 10.21 8.26 -7.82
N GLY A 78 10.39 9.58 -7.76
CA GLY A 78 9.41 10.54 -8.28
C GLY A 78 8.12 10.61 -7.46
N TRP A 79 8.18 10.28 -6.17
CA TRP A 79 7.01 10.30 -5.31
C TRP A 79 6.50 11.72 -5.10
N ASN A 80 5.19 11.87 -5.13
CA ASN A 80 4.53 13.10 -4.72
C ASN A 80 4.40 13.18 -3.19
N GLU A 81 3.85 14.31 -2.71
CA GLU A 81 3.74 14.60 -1.29
C GLU A 81 2.84 13.60 -0.53
N ASP A 82 1.77 13.11 -1.17
CA ASP A 82 0.88 12.13 -0.56
C ASP A 82 1.57 10.77 -0.40
N GLU A 83 2.35 10.34 -1.39
CA GLU A 83 3.14 9.10 -1.31
C GLU A 83 4.20 9.18 -0.21
N ILE A 84 4.92 10.30 -0.12
CA ILE A 84 5.88 10.57 0.96
C ILE A 84 5.17 10.50 2.32
N LYS A 85 4.01 11.15 2.43
CA LYS A 85 3.22 11.21 3.66
C LYS A 85 2.72 9.83 4.08
N GLU A 86 2.18 9.03 3.17
CA GLU A 86 1.69 7.69 3.48
C GLU A 86 2.81 6.75 3.96
N VAL A 87 3.97 6.78 3.30
CA VAL A 87 5.15 6.03 3.77
C VAL A 87 5.60 6.52 5.14
N THR A 88 5.57 7.84 5.38
CA THR A 88 5.89 8.43 6.69
C THR A 88 4.92 7.94 7.76
N HIS A 89 3.60 7.91 7.48
CA HIS A 89 2.60 7.37 8.40
C HIS A 89 2.84 5.90 8.71
N TYR A 90 3.09 5.08 7.69
CA TYR A 90 3.39 3.67 7.87
C TYR A 90 4.62 3.46 8.77
N LEU A 91 5.74 4.12 8.44
CA LEU A 91 6.96 4.05 9.24
C LEU A 91 6.72 4.53 10.68
N ASN A 92 5.95 5.61 10.85
CA ASN A 92 5.63 6.13 12.17
C ASN A 92 4.78 5.15 12.98
N ALA A 93 3.80 4.50 12.35
CA ALA A 93 2.93 3.53 13.01
C ALA A 93 3.70 2.27 13.44
N VAL A 94 4.68 1.82 12.64
CA VAL A 94 5.38 0.55 12.88
C VAL A 94 6.64 0.72 13.74
N TYR A 95 7.37 1.83 13.61
CA TYR A 95 8.71 1.94 14.22
C TYR A 95 8.93 3.16 15.12
N TYR A 96 8.37 4.33 14.79
CA TYR A 96 8.79 5.59 15.43
C TYR A 96 7.83 6.12 16.49
N HIS A 97 6.52 5.98 16.29
CA HIS A 97 5.47 6.41 17.22
C HIS A 97 5.56 7.87 17.66
N PHE A 98 6.03 8.76 16.78
CA PHE A 98 6.05 10.19 17.05
C PHE A 98 4.63 10.78 17.02
N PRO A 99 4.35 11.82 17.83
CA PRO A 99 3.15 12.63 17.68
C PRO A 99 3.07 13.23 16.27
N VAL A 100 1.94 13.05 15.60
CA VAL A 100 1.70 13.62 14.27
C VAL A 100 1.27 15.08 14.45
N THR A 101 1.93 15.99 13.73
CA THR A 101 1.58 17.42 13.74
C THR A 101 0.68 17.74 12.54
N GLU A 102 -0.64 17.60 12.73
CA GLU A 102 -1.65 17.76 11.66
C GLU A 102 -1.79 19.20 11.14
N HIS A 103 -1.43 20.20 11.94
CA HIS A 103 -1.66 21.61 11.58
C HIS A 103 -0.84 22.13 10.40
N GLU A 104 0.33 21.56 10.12
CA GLU A 104 1.16 21.92 8.95
C GLU A 104 0.69 21.18 7.69
N ASP A 105 -0.08 20.11 7.88
CA ASP A 105 -0.52 19.18 6.85
C ASP A 105 -1.79 19.66 6.12
N LEU A 106 -2.60 20.50 6.79
CA LEU A 106 -3.80 21.13 6.22
C LEU A 106 -3.48 22.42 5.45
N THR A 107 -2.36 23.09 5.77
CA THR A 107 -2.02 24.38 5.15
C THR A 107 -1.39 24.24 3.76
N GLU A 108 -0.68 23.16 3.47
CA GLU A 108 -0.06 22.94 2.15
C GLU A 108 -1.10 22.52 1.09
N SER A 109 -2.07 21.67 1.46
CA SER A 109 -3.11 21.18 0.53
C SER A 109 -4.05 22.30 0.06
N ASP A 110 -4.35 23.28 0.91
CA ASP A 110 -5.21 24.43 0.58
C ASP A 110 -4.50 25.50 -0.27
N GLN A 111 -3.15 25.50 -0.31
CA GLN A 111 -2.36 26.52 -1.03
C GLN A 111 -2.06 26.13 -2.49
N ILE A 112 -2.17 24.86 -2.89
CA ILE A 112 -1.81 24.40 -4.25
C ILE A 112 -2.92 24.69 -5.29
N HIS A 113 -4.14 25.04 -4.88
CA HIS A 113 -5.30 25.14 -5.77
C HIS A 113 -5.72 26.51 -6.38
N PRO A 114 -5.12 27.70 -6.13
CA PRO A 114 -5.55 28.92 -6.83
C PRO A 114 -4.70 29.34 -8.05
N ALA A 115 -3.55 28.72 -8.31
CA ALA A 115 -2.54 29.32 -9.20
C ALA A 115 -2.49 28.82 -10.66
N LEU A 116 -3.35 27.90 -11.11
CA LEU A 116 -3.37 27.40 -12.50
C LEU A 116 -4.62 27.77 -13.32
N SER A 117 -5.30 28.88 -12.98
CA SER A 117 -6.47 29.35 -13.74
C SER A 117 -6.21 30.61 -14.59
N ARG A 118 -5.04 30.74 -15.24
CA ARG A 118 -4.86 31.76 -16.28
C ARG A 118 -4.02 31.24 -17.45
#